data_AF-A0A7M3XWJ7-F1
#
_entry.id   AF-A0A7M3XWJ7-F1
#
_cell.length_a   1.000
_cell.length_b   1.000
_cell.length_c   1.000
_cell.angle_alpha   90.00
_cell.angle_beta   90.00
_cell.angle_gamma   90.00
#
_symmetry.space_group_name_H-M   'P 1'
#
loop_
_entity.id
_entity.type
_entity.pdbx_description
1 polymer ?
#
loop_
_entity_poly.entity_id
_entity_poly.type
_entity_poly.pdbx_seq_one_letter_code
_entity_poly.pdbx_strand_id
1 'polypeptide(L)'
;MGKKFDSHKSGEIVYDQITTLANNEIVAYIGMMLILSAFFLETRDLLNSKEWPYLILMALGSGLLAVRAYLIDEWAFFILEIAWFAAAILGLWSIRMSFRKD
;
A
#
# COMPACT_ATOMS: atom_id res chain seq x y z
N MET A 1 39.95 -2.26 9.04
CA MET A 1 39.46 -3.44 8.29
C MET A 1 38.06 -3.91 8.75
N GLY A 2 37.16 -3.02 9.23
CA GLY A 2 35.96 -3.44 9.99
C GLY A 2 34.63 -2.79 9.57
N LYS A 3 34.42 -2.47 8.28
CA LYS A 3 33.12 -1.93 7.80
C LYS A 3 32.35 -2.88 6.88
N LYS A 4 32.98 -3.94 6.37
CA LYS A 4 32.40 -4.84 5.36
C LYS A 4 31.68 -6.06 5.96
N PHE A 5 32.00 -6.43 7.20
CA PHE A 5 31.43 -7.59 7.88
C PHE A 5 30.06 -7.27 8.55
N ASP A 6 29.86 -6.03 9.01
CA ASP A 6 28.62 -5.61 9.68
C ASP A 6 27.48 -5.27 8.72
N SER A 7 27.79 -4.82 7.49
CA SER A 7 26.76 -4.46 6.50
C SER A 7 25.96 -5.66 5.98
N HIS A 8 26.58 -6.84 5.86
CA HIS A 8 25.89 -8.06 5.42
C HIS A 8 24.92 -8.56 6.51
N LYS A 9 25.33 -8.45 7.77
CA LYS A 9 24.49 -8.81 8.92
C LYS A 9 23.34 -7.83 9.10
N SER A 10 23.59 -6.53 8.91
CA SER A 10 22.54 -5.50 8.99
C SER A 10 21.49 -5.64 7.89
N GLY A 11 21.89 -6.03 6.68
CA GLY A 11 20.96 -6.33 5.59
C GLY A 11 20.04 -7.46 5.98
N GLU A 12 20.59 -8.62 6.37
CA GLU A 12 19.81 -9.78 6.78
C GLU A 12 18.88 -9.49 7.97
N ILE A 13 19.33 -8.73 8.99
CA ILE A 13 18.47 -8.32 10.11
C ILE A 13 17.28 -7.48 9.64
N VAL A 14 17.51 -6.52 8.74
CA VAL A 14 16.43 -5.66 8.21
C VAL A 14 15.45 -6.45 7.36
N TYR A 15 15.94 -7.37 6.52
CA TYR A 15 15.07 -8.27 5.75
C TYR A 15 14.21 -9.13 6.68
N ASP A 16 14.82 -9.73 7.71
CA ASP A 16 14.12 -10.60 8.66
C ASP A 16 13.05 -9.81 9.45
N GLN A 17 13.34 -8.55 9.80
CA GLN A 17 12.38 -7.64 10.43
C GLN A 17 11.21 -7.29 9.51
N ILE A 18 11.49 -6.95 8.24
CA ILE A 18 10.45 -6.61 7.26
C ILE A 18 9.57 -7.83 6.98
N THR A 19 10.17 -9.01 6.79
CA THR A 19 9.46 -10.26 6.53
C THR A 19 8.63 -10.67 7.75
N THR A 20 9.16 -10.56 8.97
CA THR A 20 8.41 -10.82 10.20
C THR A 20 7.24 -9.85 10.38
N LEU A 21 7.45 -8.56 10.11
CA LEU A 21 6.40 -7.55 10.23
C LEU A 21 5.30 -7.80 9.19
N ALA A 22 5.67 -8.07 7.94
CA ALA A 22 4.71 -8.25 6.86
C ALA A 22 4.00 -9.61 6.88
N ASN A 23 4.61 -10.66 7.44
CA ASN A 23 3.96 -11.94 7.70
C ASN A 23 3.01 -11.91 8.91
N ASN A 24 3.01 -10.81 9.68
CA ASN A 24 2.07 -10.66 10.79
C ASN A 24 0.64 -10.47 10.25
N GLU A 25 -0.28 -11.32 10.70
CA GLU A 25 -1.70 -11.29 10.33
C GLU A 25 -2.34 -9.92 10.56
N ILE A 26 -1.86 -9.16 11.55
CA ILE A 26 -2.33 -7.82 11.86
C ILE A 26 -2.12 -6.86 10.68
N VAL A 27 -0.99 -6.97 9.98
CA VAL A 27 -0.71 -6.12 8.80
C VAL A 27 -1.70 -6.43 7.67
N ALA A 28 -2.02 -7.71 7.48
CA ALA A 28 -3.05 -8.13 6.53
C ALA A 28 -4.42 -7.55 6.91
N TYR A 29 -4.81 -7.66 8.18
CA TYR A 29 -6.08 -7.13 8.67
C TYR A 29 -6.18 -5.61 8.54
N ILE A 30 -5.09 -4.88 8.81
CA ILE A 30 -5.06 -3.42 8.61
C ILE A 30 -5.24 -3.07 7.13
N GLY A 31 -4.53 -3.75 6.23
CA GLY A 31 -4.64 -3.52 4.79
C GLY A 31 -6.05 -3.79 4.27
N MET A 32 -6.64 -4.90 4.69
CA MET A 32 -8.04 -5.24 4.37
C MET A 32 -9.02 -4.21 4.90
N MET A 33 -8.87 -3.77 6.17
CA MET A 33 -9.76 -2.76 6.75
C MET A 33 -9.65 -1.41 6.03
N LEU A 34 -8.46 -1.03 5.57
CA LEU A 34 -8.25 0.21 4.80
C LEU A 34 -8.97 0.17 3.45
N ILE A 35 -8.77 -0.91 2.65
CA ILE A 35 -9.45 -1.05 1.35
C ILE A 35 -10.95 -1.16 1.53
N LEU A 36 -11.43 -1.97 2.49
CA LEU A 36 -12.85 -2.13 2.74
C LEU A 36 -13.48 -0.81 3.21
N SER A 37 -12.81 -0.05 4.07
CA SER A 37 -13.31 1.26 4.50
C SER A 37 -13.37 2.23 3.33
N ALA A 38 -12.35 2.25 2.47
CA ALA A 38 -12.34 3.10 1.27
C ALA A 38 -13.52 2.76 0.35
N PHE A 39 -13.69 1.49 0.02
CA PHE A 39 -14.78 1.01 -0.84
C PHE A 39 -16.16 1.22 -0.20
N PHE A 40 -16.26 1.04 1.12
CA PHE A 40 -17.51 1.25 1.85
C PHE A 40 -17.91 2.73 1.89
N LEU A 41 -16.95 3.63 2.04
CA LEU A 41 -17.18 5.08 1.98
C LEU A 41 -17.59 5.53 0.57
N GLU A 42 -17.00 4.93 -0.46
CA GLU A 42 -17.38 5.15 -1.87
C GLU A 42 -18.79 4.64 -2.17
N THR A 43 -19.13 3.42 -1.76
CA THR A 43 -20.47 2.83 -2.02
C THR A 43 -21.61 3.54 -1.31
N ARG A 44 -21.33 4.31 -0.25
CA ARG A 44 -22.33 5.15 0.41
C ARG A 44 -22.44 6.56 -0.19
N ASP A 45 -21.72 6.86 -1.27
CA ASP A 45 -21.63 8.20 -1.87
C ASP A 45 -21.13 9.26 -0.86
N LEU A 46 -20.52 8.84 0.25
CA LEU A 46 -19.93 9.72 1.27
C LEU A 46 -18.57 10.25 0.85
N LEU A 47 -17.83 9.46 0.07
CA LEU A 47 -16.58 9.88 -0.57
C LEU A 47 -16.71 9.65 -2.08
N ASN A 48 -16.55 10.72 -2.84
CA ASN A 48 -16.42 10.63 -4.28
C ASN A 48 -15.09 9.92 -4.62
N SER A 49 -15.04 9.08 -5.66
CA SER A 49 -13.83 8.38 -6.12
C SER A 49 -12.69 9.32 -6.60
N LYS A 50 -12.95 10.64 -6.56
CA LYS A 50 -12.02 11.76 -6.81
C LYS A 50 -11.69 12.57 -5.56
N GLU A 51 -12.01 12.07 -4.38
CA GLU A 51 -11.69 12.76 -3.13
C GLU A 51 -10.34 12.30 -2.59
N TRP A 52 -9.56 13.27 -2.12
CA TRP A 52 -8.23 13.08 -1.54
C TRP A 52 -8.16 11.97 -0.47
N PRO A 53 -9.08 11.88 0.52
CA PRO A 53 -9.04 10.82 1.53
C PRO A 53 -9.27 9.42 0.97
N TYR A 54 -10.15 9.24 -0.02
CA TYR A 54 -10.41 7.92 -0.62
C TYR A 54 -9.16 7.36 -1.29
N LEU A 55 -8.48 8.19 -2.10
CA LEU A 55 -7.29 7.77 -2.83
C LEU A 55 -6.11 7.50 -1.90
N ILE A 56 -5.99 8.23 -0.79
CA ILE A 56 -4.97 7.94 0.22
C ILE A 56 -5.25 6.61 0.92
N LEU A 57 -6.49 6.35 1.34
CA LEU A 57 -6.85 5.06 1.93
C LEU A 57 -6.61 3.91 0.94
N MET A 58 -7.00 4.08 -0.32
CA MET A 58 -6.76 3.09 -1.37
C MET A 58 -5.28 2.85 -1.59
N ALA A 59 -4.46 3.90 -1.71
CA ALA A 59 -3.02 3.76 -1.89
C ALA A 59 -2.35 3.08 -0.67
N LEU A 60 -2.75 3.43 0.55
CA LEU A 60 -2.18 2.82 1.75
C LEU A 60 -2.61 1.36 1.92
N GLY A 61 -3.89 1.06 1.74
CA GLY A 61 -4.42 -0.29 1.86
C GLY A 61 -3.85 -1.23 0.79
N SER A 62 -3.85 -0.80 -0.47
CA SER A 62 -3.33 -1.60 -1.58
C SER A 62 -1.81 -1.74 -1.54
N GLY A 63 -1.08 -0.70 -1.15
CA GLY A 63 0.37 -0.79 -0.97
C GLY A 63 0.75 -1.81 0.09
N LEU A 64 0.03 -1.84 1.21
CA LEU A 64 0.27 -2.80 2.30
C LEU A 64 -0.04 -4.24 1.87
N LEU A 65 -1.15 -4.44 1.17
CA LEU A 65 -1.56 -5.75 0.66
C LEU A 65 -0.67 -6.24 -0.49
N ALA A 66 -0.18 -5.35 -1.35
CA ALA A 66 0.80 -5.68 -2.39
C ALA A 66 2.10 -6.21 -1.79
N VAL A 67 2.64 -5.56 -0.75
CA VAL A 67 3.85 -6.05 -0.07
C VAL A 67 3.63 -7.45 0.48
N ARG A 68 2.48 -7.69 1.12
CA ARG A 68 2.13 -9.02 1.63
C ARG A 68 1.96 -10.05 0.51
N ALA A 69 1.28 -9.70 -0.57
CA ALA A 69 1.04 -10.58 -1.71
C ALA A 69 2.36 -11.04 -2.36
N TYR A 70 3.31 -10.12 -2.47
CA TYR A 70 4.66 -10.41 -2.95
C TYR A 70 5.39 -11.41 -2.05
N LEU A 71 5.23 -11.31 -0.73
CA LEU A 71 5.89 -12.20 0.23
C LEU A 71 5.29 -13.62 0.30
N ILE A 72 4.02 -13.77 -0.08
CA ILE A 72 3.33 -15.07 -0.10
C ILE A 72 3.39 -15.68 -1.52
N ASP A 73 4.12 -15.06 -2.45
CA ASP A 73 4.21 -15.46 -3.88
C ASP A 73 2.84 -15.55 -4.59
N GLU A 74 1.87 -14.77 -4.12
CA GLU A 74 0.51 -14.72 -4.68
C GLU A 74 0.42 -13.69 -5.82
N TRP A 75 0.91 -14.10 -6.99
CA TRP A 75 1.07 -13.25 -8.17
C TRP A 75 -0.22 -12.57 -8.65
N ALA A 76 -1.37 -13.27 -8.59
CA ALA A 76 -2.64 -12.71 -9.06
C ALA A 76 -3.11 -11.55 -8.16
N PHE A 77 -3.04 -11.74 -6.85
CA PHE A 77 -3.41 -10.73 -5.88
C PHE A 77 -2.41 -9.56 -5.89
N PHE A 78 -1.12 -9.85 -6.05
CA PHE A 78 -0.09 -8.82 -6.16
C PHE A 78 -0.31 -7.84 -7.32
N ILE A 79 -0.58 -8.36 -8.52
CA ILE A 79 -0.84 -7.52 -9.70
C ILE A 79 -2.10 -6.67 -9.51
N LEU A 80 -3.15 -7.25 -8.90
CA LEU A 80 -4.38 -6.54 -8.60
C LEU A 80 -4.13 -5.35 -7.66
N GLU A 81 -3.41 -5.57 -6.57
CA GLU A 81 -3.10 -4.52 -5.59
C GLU A 81 -2.20 -3.42 -6.19
N ILE A 82 -1.26 -3.77 -7.07
CA ILE A 82 -0.48 -2.78 -7.83
C ILE A 82 -1.39 -1.93 -8.72
N ALA A 83 -2.36 -2.54 -9.40
CA ALA A 83 -3.27 -1.81 -10.27
C ALA A 83 -4.12 -0.81 -9.46
N TRP A 84 -4.62 -1.22 -8.31
CA TRP A 84 -5.34 -0.33 -7.39
C TRP A 84 -4.47 0.80 -6.85
N PHE A 85 -3.24 0.49 -6.47
CA PHE A 85 -2.27 1.48 -6.02
C PHE A 85 -1.95 2.51 -7.10
N ALA A 86 -1.70 2.05 -8.32
CA ALA A 86 -1.42 2.92 -9.46
C ALA A 86 -2.62 3.81 -9.80
N ALA A 87 -3.83 3.25 -9.81
CA ALA A 87 -5.06 4.03 -10.01
C ALA A 87 -5.22 5.12 -8.94
N ALA A 88 -4.93 4.79 -7.67
CA ALA A 88 -5.01 5.75 -6.57
C ALA A 88 -4.00 6.91 -6.73
N ILE A 89 -2.74 6.60 -7.08
CA ILE A 89 -1.71 7.62 -7.35
C ILE A 89 -2.08 8.52 -8.52
N LEU A 90 -2.55 7.93 -9.63
CA LEU A 90 -2.99 8.69 -10.80
C LEU A 90 -4.18 9.59 -10.47
N GLY A 91 -5.13 9.09 -9.67
CA GLY A 91 -6.23 9.90 -9.14
C GLY A 91 -5.73 11.08 -8.30
N LEU A 92 -4.74 10.85 -7.43
CA LEU A 92 -4.15 11.87 -6.57
C LEU A 92 -3.46 12.96 -7.40
N TRP A 93 -2.73 12.57 -8.45
CA TRP A 93 -2.12 13.52 -9.39
C TRP A 93 -3.19 14.32 -10.14
N SER A 94 -4.25 13.67 -10.62
CA SER A 94 -5.38 14.33 -11.29
C SER A 94 -6.03 15.42 -10.42
N ILE A 95 -6.30 15.11 -9.14
CA ILE A 95 -6.83 16.10 -8.18
C ILE A 95 -5.84 17.24 -7.97
N ARG A 96 -4.55 16.92 -7.77
CA ARG A 96 -3.52 17.93 -7.53
C ARG A 96 -3.38 18.90 -8.70
N MET A 97 -3.61 18.45 -9.93
CA MET A 97 -3.63 19.29 -11.13
C MET A 97 -4.89 20.15 -11.23
N SER A 98 -6.04 19.66 -10.76
CA SER A 98 -7.28 20.44 -10.74
C SER A 98 -7.18 21.68 -9.84
N PHE A 99 -6.49 21.57 -8.70
CA PHE A 99 -6.21 22.68 -7.77
C PHE A 99 -5.11 23.66 -8.24
N ARG A 100 -4.55 23.49 -9.44
CA ARG A 100 -3.51 24.37 -9.99
C ARG A 100 -4.08 25.30 -11.08
N LYS A 101 -5.40 25.35 -11.26
CA LYS A 101 -6.02 26.08 -12.37
C LYS A 101 -6.79 27.33 -11.93
N ASP A 102 -6.61 27.69 -10.67
CA ASP A 102 -7.26 28.76 -9.92
C ASP A 102 -6.23 29.76 -9.39
#